data_AF-A0A2Z5Z8F2-F1
#
_entry.id   AF-A0A2Z5Z8F2-F1
#
_cell.length_a   1.000
_cell.length_b   1.000
_cell.length_c   1.000
_cell.angle_alpha   90.00
_cell.angle_beta   90.00
_cell.angle_gamma   90.00
#
_symmetry.space_group_name_H-M   'P 1'
#
loop_
_entity.id
_entity.type
_entity.pdbx_description
1 polymer ?
#
loop_
_entity_poly.entity_id
_entity_poly.type
_entity_poly.pdbx_seq_one_letter_code
_entity_poly.pdbx_strand_id
1 'polypeptide(L)'
;MVYFKYGKAFHDLRIQHGFSLSAFEELGIAKSTLSNFENGKSMLSFDRLDSALQKMNVSPLDYSIMINNGEQESYISIFDEIEHAYYQREIKRLKEIYQENQMGTNEQKLVAYSAKGLYQHLLPEEIDEIEDYLKGIQFWGLFELSILANIGDKLNENLIDNILEDFFYNKPELLVNFIGK
;
A
#
# COMPACT_ATOMS: atom_id res chain seq x y z
N MET A 1 9.50 19.17 -5.92
CA MET A 1 8.15 19.60 -5.50
C MET A 1 7.32 18.35 -5.25
N VAL A 2 6.70 18.21 -4.08
CA VAL A 2 6.00 16.98 -3.64
C VAL A 2 4.92 16.51 -4.63
N TYR A 3 4.26 17.45 -5.31
CA TYR A 3 3.13 17.15 -6.21
C TYR A 3 3.50 16.91 -7.66
N PHE A 4 4.77 17.12 -8.04
CA PHE A 4 5.18 17.12 -9.44
C PHE A 4 4.90 15.79 -10.13
N LYS A 5 5.12 14.66 -9.44
CA LYS A 5 4.87 13.32 -10.00
C LYS A 5 3.40 13.09 -10.38
N TYR A 6 2.47 13.56 -9.55
CA TYR A 6 1.03 13.43 -9.79
C TYR A 6 0.62 14.27 -11.00
N GLY A 7 0.95 15.57 -10.98
CA GLY A 7 0.65 16.48 -12.09
C GLY A 7 1.23 16.00 -13.42
N LYS A 8 2.48 15.53 -13.42
CA LYS A 8 3.14 15.01 -14.61
C LYS A 8 2.44 13.76 -15.16
N ALA A 9 2.14 12.77 -14.31
CA ALA A 9 1.44 11.56 -14.76
C ALA A 9 0.08 11.89 -15.38
N PHE A 10 -0.66 12.83 -14.78
CA PHE A 10 -1.93 13.28 -15.33
C PHE A 10 -1.76 14.01 -16.67
N HIS A 11 -0.75 14.87 -16.79
CA HIS A 11 -0.43 15.56 -18.03
C HIS A 11 -0.17 14.58 -19.17
N ASP A 12 0.67 13.57 -18.91
CA ASP A 12 1.05 12.54 -19.89
C ASP A 12 -0.21 11.78 -20.38
N LEU A 13 -1.10 11.39 -19.45
CA LEU A 13 -2.41 10.79 -19.78
C LEU A 13 -3.31 11.73 -20.60
N ARG A 14 -3.43 13.00 -20.18
CA ARG A 14 -4.28 13.96 -20.88
C ARG A 14 -3.86 14.15 -22.34
N ILE A 15 -2.55 14.26 -22.58
CA ILE A 15 -1.99 14.40 -23.92
C ILE A 15 -2.16 13.11 -24.73
N GLN A 16 -1.89 11.94 -24.13
CA GLN A 16 -2.11 10.64 -24.77
C GLN A 16 -3.56 10.48 -25.28
N HIS A 17 -4.54 10.92 -24.49
CA HIS A 17 -5.96 10.85 -24.83
C HIS A 17 -6.46 12.04 -25.66
N GLY A 18 -5.58 12.96 -26.07
CA GLY A 18 -5.91 14.08 -26.96
C GLY A 18 -6.77 15.18 -26.33
N PHE A 19 -6.85 15.25 -25.00
CA PHE A 19 -7.67 16.25 -24.32
C PHE A 19 -6.95 17.58 -24.17
N SER A 20 -7.66 18.68 -24.45
CA SER A 20 -7.17 20.04 -24.13
C SER A 20 -7.35 20.36 -22.65
N LEU A 21 -6.72 21.44 -22.17
CA LEU A 21 -6.95 21.95 -20.82
C LEU A 21 -8.43 22.34 -20.56
N SER A 22 -9.15 22.77 -21.60
CA SER A 22 -10.60 23.09 -21.52
C SER A 22 -11.48 21.88 -21.29
N ALA A 23 -11.01 20.67 -21.64
CA ALA A 23 -11.87 19.50 -21.70
C ALA A 23 -12.49 19.11 -20.34
N PHE A 24 -11.93 19.63 -19.24
CA PHE A 24 -12.33 19.31 -17.88
C PHE A 24 -13.11 20.45 -17.19
N GLU A 25 -13.45 21.52 -17.93
CA GLU A 25 -14.22 22.66 -17.38
C GLU A 25 -15.62 22.21 -16.93
N GLU A 26 -16.24 21.26 -17.64
CA GLU A 26 -17.53 20.66 -17.25
C GLU A 26 -17.47 19.87 -15.94
N LEU A 27 -16.28 19.41 -15.54
CA LEU A 27 -16.03 18.75 -14.26
C LEU A 27 -15.70 19.76 -13.14
N GLY A 28 -15.89 21.06 -13.40
CA GLY A 28 -15.55 22.14 -12.47
C GLY A 28 -14.05 22.39 -12.33
N ILE A 29 -13.24 21.96 -13.30
CA ILE A 29 -11.78 22.16 -13.32
C ILE A 29 -11.43 23.26 -14.32
N ALA A 30 -11.15 24.47 -13.81
CA ALA A 30 -10.71 25.57 -14.66
C ALA A 30 -9.34 25.27 -15.31
N LYS A 31 -9.11 25.78 -16.52
CA LYS A 31 -7.84 25.63 -17.27
C LYS A 31 -6.60 25.98 -16.44
N SER A 32 -6.67 27.07 -15.68
CA SER A 32 -5.56 27.53 -14.81
C SER A 32 -5.31 26.55 -13.66
N THR A 33 -6.36 26.00 -13.06
CA THR A 33 -6.27 24.97 -12.03
C THR A 33 -5.62 23.70 -12.56
N LEU A 34 -6.07 23.23 -13.72
CA LEU A 34 -5.50 22.03 -14.36
C LEU A 34 -4.04 22.24 -14.75
N SER A 35 -3.73 23.39 -15.35
CA SER A 35 -2.35 23.76 -15.68
C SER A 35 -1.46 23.83 -14.43
N ASN A 36 -1.93 24.44 -13.34
CA ASN A 36 -1.19 24.49 -12.09
C ASN A 36 -0.96 23.09 -11.50
N PHE A 37 -1.95 22.20 -11.57
CA PHE A 37 -1.81 20.81 -11.14
C PHE A 37 -0.75 20.07 -11.96
N GLU A 38 -0.85 20.11 -13.28
CA GLU A 38 0.09 19.43 -14.19
C GLU A 38 1.54 19.91 -14.03
N ASN A 39 1.72 21.18 -13.67
CA ASN A 39 3.03 21.76 -13.38
C ASN A 39 3.47 21.61 -11.91
N GLY A 40 2.74 20.85 -11.09
CA GLY A 40 3.06 20.57 -9.68
C GLY A 40 2.92 21.76 -8.74
N LYS A 41 2.21 22.83 -9.15
CA LYS A 41 2.00 24.06 -8.35
C LYS A 41 0.84 23.95 -7.36
N SER A 42 -0.12 23.07 -7.60
CA SER A 42 -1.26 22.80 -6.73
C SER A 42 -1.71 21.34 -6.87
N MET A 43 -2.54 20.85 -5.94
CA MET A 43 -3.24 19.57 -6.09
C MET A 43 -4.67 19.78 -6.58
N LEU A 44 -5.21 18.79 -7.30
CA LEU A 44 -6.65 18.64 -7.46
C LEU A 44 -7.23 17.96 -6.23
N SER A 45 -8.49 18.29 -5.91
CA SER A 45 -9.26 17.49 -4.96
C SER A 45 -9.53 16.11 -5.55
N PHE A 46 -9.67 15.10 -4.69
CA PHE A 46 -9.77 13.71 -5.12
C PHE A 46 -10.98 13.45 -6.02
N ASP A 47 -12.13 14.03 -5.70
CA ASP A 47 -13.37 13.95 -6.51
C ASP A 47 -13.17 14.45 -7.95
N ARG A 48 -12.43 15.55 -8.11
CA ARG A 48 -12.11 16.14 -9.41
C ARG A 48 -11.10 15.31 -10.18
N LEU A 49 -10.09 14.79 -9.49
CA LEU A 49 -9.11 13.89 -10.07
C LEU A 49 -9.78 12.61 -10.58
N ASP A 50 -10.59 11.96 -9.74
CA ASP A 50 -11.32 10.73 -10.08
C ASP A 50 -12.23 10.94 -11.30
N SER A 51 -13.05 11.99 -11.29
CA SER A 51 -13.92 12.33 -12.43
C SER A 51 -13.12 12.58 -13.72
N ALA A 52 -11.96 13.24 -13.61
CA ALA A 52 -11.11 13.53 -14.74
C ALA A 52 -10.41 12.29 -15.29
N LEU A 53 -9.97 11.36 -14.43
CA LEU A 53 -9.42 10.06 -14.82
C LEU A 53 -10.49 9.22 -15.54
N GLN A 54 -11.71 9.17 -15.01
CA GLN A 54 -12.84 8.49 -15.64
C GLN A 54 -13.15 9.05 -17.04
N LYS A 55 -13.10 10.37 -17.22
CA LYS A 55 -13.25 11.00 -18.54
C LYS A 55 -12.18 10.53 -19.54
N MET A 56 -10.99 10.18 -19.06
CA MET A 56 -9.91 9.62 -19.87
C MET A 56 -9.98 8.09 -20.02
N ASN A 57 -10.99 7.42 -19.45
CA ASN A 57 -11.05 5.95 -19.33
C ASN A 57 -9.83 5.36 -18.61
N VAL A 58 -9.34 6.04 -17.58
CA VAL A 58 -8.23 5.61 -16.73
C VAL A 58 -8.76 5.35 -15.33
N SER A 59 -8.40 4.22 -14.73
CA SER A 59 -8.75 3.94 -13.34
C SER A 59 -7.77 4.63 -12.37
N PRO A 60 -8.19 4.91 -11.12
CA PRO A 60 -7.25 5.38 -10.08
C PRO A 60 -6.06 4.45 -9.87
N LEU A 61 -6.23 3.14 -10.10
CA LEU A 61 -5.18 2.13 -10.00
C LEU A 61 -4.15 2.27 -11.13
N ASP A 62 -4.58 2.38 -12.38
CA ASP A 62 -3.66 2.58 -13.52
C ASP A 62 -2.84 3.87 -13.34
N TYR A 63 -3.50 4.91 -12.82
CA TYR A 63 -2.87 6.17 -12.51
C TYR A 63 -1.84 6.07 -11.39
N SER A 64 -2.12 5.33 -10.30
CA SER A 64 -1.16 5.13 -9.20
C SER A 64 0.09 4.38 -9.66
N ILE A 65 -0.07 3.38 -10.53
CA ILE A 65 1.05 2.65 -11.16
C ILE A 65 1.92 3.61 -11.96
N MET A 66 1.34 4.50 -12.77
CA MET A 66 2.10 5.51 -13.53
C MET A 66 2.85 6.50 -12.64
N ILE A 67 2.24 6.94 -11.54
CA ILE A 67 2.88 7.88 -10.60
C ILE A 67 4.14 7.28 -9.98
N ASN A 68 4.13 5.98 -9.72
CA ASN A 68 5.23 5.26 -9.10
C ASN A 68 6.20 4.65 -10.13
N ASN A 69 6.13 5.05 -11.41
CA ASN A 69 6.93 4.48 -12.51
C ASN A 69 6.82 2.95 -12.63
N GLY A 70 5.70 2.36 -12.23
CA GLY A 70 5.53 0.91 -12.17
C GLY A 70 6.15 0.23 -10.94
N GLU A 71 6.76 0.97 -10.02
CA GLU A 71 7.23 0.44 -8.74
C GLU A 71 6.06 0.31 -7.75
N GLN A 72 6.12 -0.70 -6.88
CA GLN A 72 5.17 -0.86 -5.79
C GLN A 72 5.22 0.33 -4.82
N GLU A 73 4.14 0.52 -4.06
CA GLU A 73 4.12 1.50 -3.00
C GLU A 73 5.22 1.19 -1.97
N SER A 74 6.06 2.19 -1.68
CA SER A 74 7.27 2.07 -0.86
C SER A 74 7.09 1.47 0.54
N TYR A 75 5.86 1.41 1.07
CA TYR A 75 5.61 0.83 2.40
C TYR A 75 5.35 -0.68 2.34
N ILE A 76 4.97 -1.24 1.19
CA ILE A 76 4.81 -2.70 1.00
C ILE A 76 6.11 -3.33 0.52
N SER A 77 6.92 -2.59 -0.23
CA SER A 77 8.18 -3.11 -0.79
C SER A 77 9.12 -3.71 0.26
N ILE A 78 9.05 -3.25 1.52
CA ILE A 78 9.84 -3.83 2.61
C ILE A 78 9.41 -5.27 2.96
N PHE A 79 8.13 -5.62 2.80
CA PHE A 79 7.67 -7.00 2.98
C PHE A 79 8.10 -7.89 1.81
N ASP A 80 8.10 -7.38 0.58
CA ASP A 80 8.68 -8.09 -0.57
C ASP A 80 10.17 -8.37 -0.34
N GLU A 81 10.92 -7.41 0.24
CA GLU A 81 12.32 -7.60 0.63
C GLU A 81 12.48 -8.66 1.74
N ILE A 82 11.59 -8.67 2.73
CA ILE A 82 11.57 -9.68 3.80
C ILE A 82 11.34 -11.07 3.20
N GLU A 83 10.31 -11.22 2.35
CA GLU A 83 10.00 -12.49 1.69
C GLU A 83 11.16 -12.96 0.82
N HIS A 84 11.75 -12.07 0.02
CA HIS A 84 12.91 -12.39 -0.80
C HIS A 84 14.09 -12.87 0.05
N ALA A 85 14.45 -12.13 1.11
CA ALA A 85 15.54 -12.50 1.99
C ALA A 85 15.28 -13.84 2.69
N TYR A 86 14.03 -14.13 3.08
CA TYR A 86 13.66 -15.42 3.65
C TYR A 86 13.84 -16.58 2.65
N TYR A 87 13.30 -16.45 1.44
CA TYR A 87 13.41 -17.49 0.40
C TYR A 87 14.86 -17.72 -0.07
N GLN A 88 15.66 -16.66 -0.14
CA GLN A 88 17.09 -16.73 -0.46
C GLN A 88 17.98 -17.12 0.73
N ARG A 89 17.40 -17.32 1.92
CA ARG A 89 18.10 -17.66 3.18
C ARG A 89 19.12 -16.61 3.61
N GLU A 90 18.86 -15.34 3.30
CA GLU A 90 19.68 -14.19 3.65
C GLU A 90 19.37 -13.69 5.07
N ILE A 91 19.68 -14.52 6.08
CA ILE A 91 19.42 -14.21 7.49
C ILE A 91 20.07 -12.90 7.94
N LYS A 92 21.22 -12.54 7.34
CA LYS A 92 21.87 -11.25 7.60
C LYS A 92 20.97 -10.07 7.23
N ARG A 93 20.32 -10.14 6.06
CA ARG A 93 19.43 -9.06 5.59
C ARG A 93 18.20 -8.93 6.48
N LEU A 94 17.60 -10.05 6.88
CA LEU A 94 16.47 -10.02 7.84
C LEU A 94 16.85 -9.36 9.18
N LYS A 95 18.06 -9.62 9.69
CA LYS A 95 18.57 -8.96 10.90
C LYS A 95 18.80 -7.46 10.71
N GLU A 96 19.29 -7.04 9.56
CA GLU A 96 19.44 -5.63 9.21
C GLU A 96 18.08 -4.93 9.17
N ILE A 97 17.09 -5.51 8.50
CA ILE A 97 15.71 -4.99 8.44
C ILE A 97 15.12 -4.85 9.85
N TYR A 98 15.28 -5.84 10.72
CA TYR A 98 14.86 -5.74 12.11
C TYR A 98 15.55 -4.58 12.83
N GLN A 99 16.88 -4.45 12.71
CA GLN A 99 17.64 -3.41 13.39
C GLN A 99 17.28 -1.99 12.93
N GLU A 100 17.01 -1.82 11.63
CA GLU A 100 16.62 -0.55 11.02
C GLU A 100 15.25 -0.06 11.52
N ASN A 101 14.36 -0.97 11.95
CA ASN A 101 12.96 -0.65 12.20
C ASN A 101 12.50 -0.82 13.68
N GLN A 102 13.20 -1.58 14.51
CA GLN A 102 12.79 -1.92 15.89
C GLN A 102 12.60 -0.72 16.85
N MET A 103 13.20 0.44 16.56
CA MET A 103 13.08 1.67 17.36
C MET A 103 12.22 2.74 16.68
N GLY A 104 11.51 2.38 15.61
CA GLY A 104 10.70 3.29 14.80
C GLY A 104 9.29 3.51 15.34
N THR A 105 8.39 3.91 14.44
CA THR A 105 6.94 3.96 14.73
C THR A 105 6.38 2.57 15.03
N ASN A 106 5.13 2.50 15.49
CA ASN A 106 4.45 1.22 15.72
C ASN A 106 4.45 0.35 14.46
N GLU A 107 4.18 0.93 13.29
CA GLU A 107 4.18 0.22 12.01
C GLU A 107 5.58 -0.30 11.65
N GLN A 108 6.63 0.50 11.91
CA GLN A 108 8.00 0.04 11.68
C GLN A 108 8.36 -1.13 12.62
N LYS A 109 7.93 -1.10 13.88
CA LYS A 109 8.13 -2.24 14.78
C LYS A 109 7.44 -3.50 14.26
N LEU A 110 6.23 -3.41 13.71
CA LEU A 110 5.53 -4.56 13.12
C LEU A 110 6.31 -5.15 11.93
N VAL A 111 6.92 -4.31 11.09
CA VAL A 111 7.85 -4.74 10.04
C VAL A 111 9.08 -5.44 10.64
N ALA A 112 9.66 -4.86 11.70
CA ALA A 112 10.80 -5.45 12.39
C ALA A 112 10.48 -6.85 12.93
N TYR A 113 9.34 -7.02 13.61
CA TYR A 113 8.91 -8.30 14.15
C TYR A 113 8.58 -9.31 13.05
N SER A 114 8.02 -8.85 11.93
CA SER A 114 7.79 -9.71 10.75
C SER A 114 9.11 -10.28 10.22
N ALA A 115 10.15 -9.46 10.10
CA ALA A 115 11.48 -9.92 9.70
C ALA A 115 12.12 -10.85 10.75
N LYS A 116 12.03 -10.49 12.04
CA LYS A 116 12.61 -11.25 13.15
C LYS A 116 12.01 -12.65 13.27
N GLY A 117 10.68 -12.75 13.16
CA GLY A 117 9.95 -14.01 13.27
C GLY A 117 10.45 -15.07 12.28
N LEU A 118 10.92 -14.66 11.10
CA LEU A 118 11.37 -15.59 10.07
C LEU A 118 12.72 -16.26 10.35
N TYR A 119 13.52 -15.73 11.29
CA TYR A 119 14.82 -16.32 11.66
C TYR A 119 14.98 -16.63 13.15
N GLN A 120 14.06 -16.16 14.01
CA GLN A 120 14.11 -16.36 15.45
C GLN A 120 12.70 -16.27 16.07
N HIS A 121 12.49 -16.96 17.19
CA HIS A 121 11.29 -16.76 18.01
C HIS A 121 11.15 -15.31 18.48
N LEU A 122 9.93 -14.79 18.37
CA LEU A 122 9.53 -13.50 18.92
C LEU A 122 9.41 -13.59 20.44
N LEU A 123 9.63 -12.46 21.11
CA LEU A 123 9.39 -12.31 22.53
C LEU A 123 7.86 -12.19 22.77
N PRO A 124 7.35 -12.59 23.95
CA PRO A 124 5.93 -12.46 24.27
C PRO A 124 5.41 -11.04 24.07
N GLU A 125 6.18 -10.03 24.47
CA GLU A 125 5.78 -8.62 24.33
C GLU A 125 5.68 -8.18 22.86
N GLU A 126 6.51 -8.74 21.99
CA GLU A 126 6.45 -8.46 20.55
C GLU A 126 5.22 -9.11 19.91
N ILE A 127 4.88 -10.34 20.34
CA ILE A 127 3.66 -11.03 19.92
C ILE A 127 2.43 -10.26 20.38
N ASP A 128 2.41 -9.82 21.65
CA ASP A 128 1.30 -9.03 22.19
C ASP A 128 1.10 -7.72 21.40
N GLU A 129 2.17 -6.99 21.07
CA GLU A 129 2.09 -5.78 20.24
C GLU A 129 1.47 -6.06 18.85
N ILE A 130 1.83 -7.18 18.22
CA ILE A 130 1.29 -7.59 16.91
C ILE A 130 -0.19 -7.97 17.03
N GLU A 131 -0.53 -8.80 18.02
CA GLU A 131 -1.90 -9.27 18.20
C GLU A 131 -2.85 -8.14 18.54
N ASP A 132 -2.44 -7.22 19.42
CA ASP A 132 -3.25 -6.06 19.79
C ASP A 132 -3.52 -5.14 18.60
N TYR A 133 -2.52 -4.97 17.73
CA TYR A 133 -2.70 -4.27 16.47
C TYR A 133 -3.72 -4.98 15.57
N LEU A 134 -3.55 -6.28 15.30
CA LEU A 134 -4.42 -7.04 14.40
C LEU A 134 -5.86 -7.14 14.89
N LYS A 135 -6.08 -7.25 16.21
CA LYS A 135 -7.43 -7.23 16.83
C LYS A 135 -8.18 -5.92 16.57
N GLY A 136 -7.47 -4.81 16.36
CA GLY A 136 -8.06 -3.50 16.09
C GLY A 136 -8.45 -3.26 14.62
N ILE A 137 -8.06 -4.14 13.71
CA ILE A 137 -8.20 -3.91 12.26
C ILE A 137 -9.61 -4.20 11.78
N GLN A 138 -10.27 -3.17 11.26
CA GLN A 138 -11.56 -3.29 10.59
C GLN A 138 -11.43 -3.52 9.09
N PHE A 139 -10.42 -2.93 8.44
CA PHE A 139 -10.19 -3.03 7.01
C PHE A 139 -8.77 -3.55 6.77
N TRP A 140 -8.67 -4.72 6.16
CA TRP A 140 -7.39 -5.37 5.91
C TRP A 140 -6.85 -4.93 4.56
N GLY A 141 -5.62 -4.42 4.56
CA GLY A 141 -4.84 -4.12 3.36
C GLY A 141 -3.68 -5.10 3.19
N LEU A 142 -2.83 -4.80 2.21
CA LEU A 142 -1.62 -5.59 1.94
C LEU A 142 -0.67 -5.60 3.15
N PHE A 143 -0.61 -4.51 3.92
CA PHE A 143 0.26 -4.42 5.08
C PHE A 143 -0.08 -5.49 6.15
N GLU A 144 -1.35 -5.57 6.58
CA GLU A 144 -1.77 -6.54 7.58
C GLU A 144 -1.68 -7.98 7.06
N LEU A 145 -1.98 -8.19 5.77
CA LEU A 145 -1.88 -9.49 5.12
C LEU A 145 -0.42 -9.95 5.01
N SER A 146 0.52 -9.05 4.73
CA SER A 146 1.96 -9.36 4.72
C SER A 146 2.48 -9.69 6.12
N ILE A 147 1.99 -9.03 7.18
CA ILE A 147 2.31 -9.43 8.56
C ILE A 147 1.84 -10.87 8.80
N LEU A 148 0.57 -11.15 8.49
CA LEU A 148 -0.02 -12.48 8.68
C LEU A 148 0.73 -13.57 7.89
N ALA A 149 1.14 -13.28 6.66
CA ALA A 149 1.89 -14.21 5.82
C ALA A 149 3.27 -14.56 6.41
N ASN A 150 3.95 -13.60 7.04
CA ASN A 150 5.30 -13.81 7.58
C ASN A 150 5.31 -14.44 8.98
N ILE A 151 4.32 -14.11 9.82
CA ILE A 151 4.34 -14.47 11.24
C ILE A 151 3.03 -15.01 11.79
N GLY A 152 2.01 -15.25 10.96
CA GLY A 152 0.71 -15.77 11.41
C GLY A 152 0.79 -17.11 12.13
N ASP A 153 1.75 -17.96 11.76
CA ASP A 153 2.04 -19.24 12.43
C ASP A 153 2.60 -19.10 13.86
N LYS A 154 2.91 -17.88 14.30
CA LYS A 154 3.48 -17.57 15.62
C LYS A 154 2.48 -16.88 16.55
N LEU A 155 1.29 -16.53 16.04
CA LEU A 155 0.26 -15.82 16.78
C LEU A 155 -0.70 -16.80 17.48
N ASN A 156 -1.53 -16.29 18.39
CA ASN A 156 -2.55 -17.08 19.06
C ASN A 156 -3.52 -17.75 18.06
N GLU A 157 -3.69 -19.06 18.19
CA GLU A 157 -4.56 -19.85 17.31
C GLU A 157 -6.00 -19.31 17.26
N ASN A 158 -6.57 -18.91 18.40
CA ASN A 158 -7.93 -18.36 18.42
C ASN A 158 -8.01 -17.01 17.70
N LEU A 159 -6.95 -16.21 17.73
CA LEU A 159 -6.92 -14.95 16.98
C LEU A 159 -6.94 -15.26 15.47
N ILE A 160 -6.12 -16.21 15.02
CA ILE A 160 -6.08 -16.64 13.62
C ILE A 160 -7.45 -17.17 13.18
N ASP A 161 -8.09 -18.03 13.97
CA ASP A 161 -9.42 -18.56 13.67
C ASP A 161 -10.45 -17.44 13.51
N ASN A 162 -10.47 -16.46 14.41
CA ASN A 162 -11.37 -15.30 14.32
C ASN A 162 -11.11 -14.45 13.07
N ILE A 163 -9.85 -14.25 12.70
CA ILE A 163 -9.47 -13.50 11.48
C ILE A 163 -9.96 -14.25 10.23
N LEU A 164 -9.75 -15.56 10.18
CA LEU A 164 -10.19 -16.40 9.07
C LEU A 164 -11.71 -16.39 8.94
N GLU A 165 -12.43 -16.56 10.06
CA GLU A 165 -13.90 -16.44 10.07
C GLU A 165 -14.36 -15.08 9.54
N ASP A 166 -13.74 -13.97 9.95
CA ASP A 166 -14.11 -12.65 9.45
C ASP A 166 -13.91 -12.51 7.93
N PHE A 167 -12.81 -13.07 7.38
CA PHE A 167 -12.56 -13.08 5.95
C PHE A 167 -13.60 -13.90 5.17
N PHE A 168 -13.97 -15.07 5.67
CA PHE A 168 -14.92 -15.94 4.97
C PHE A 168 -16.37 -15.46 5.05
N TYR A 169 -16.78 -14.86 6.17
CA TYR A 169 -18.19 -14.53 6.40
C TYR A 169 -18.52 -13.07 6.20
N ASN A 170 -17.61 -12.16 6.50
CA ASN A 170 -17.90 -10.72 6.52
C ASN A 170 -17.20 -9.95 5.39
N LYS A 171 -16.14 -10.51 4.75
CA LYS A 171 -15.36 -9.83 3.71
C LYS A 171 -14.91 -10.72 2.55
N PRO A 172 -15.81 -11.45 1.87
CA PRO A 172 -15.43 -12.41 0.82
C PRO A 172 -14.73 -11.74 -0.38
N GLU A 173 -15.03 -10.48 -0.69
CA GLU A 173 -14.36 -9.70 -1.74
C GLU A 173 -12.85 -9.52 -1.56
N LEU A 174 -12.32 -9.56 -0.33
CA LEU A 174 -10.87 -9.45 -0.08
C LEU A 174 -10.13 -10.73 -0.52
N LEU A 175 -10.74 -11.90 -0.36
CA LEU A 175 -10.17 -13.18 -0.77
C LEU A 175 -10.08 -13.32 -2.29
N VAL A 176 -11.02 -12.74 -3.04
CA VAL A 176 -11.02 -12.77 -4.51
C VAL A 176 -9.82 -12.03 -5.10
N ASN A 177 -9.40 -10.92 -4.48
CA ASN A 177 -8.25 -10.14 -4.94
C ASN A 177 -6.90 -10.75 -4.53
N PHE A 178 -6.86 -11.56 -3.47
CA PHE A 178 -5.63 -12.18 -2.97
C PHE A 178 -5.30 -13.52 -3.65
N ILE A 179 -6.33 -14.30 -4.01
CA ILE A 179 -6.18 -15.62 -4.64
C ILE A 179 -6.19 -15.52 -6.18
N GLY A 180 -6.57 -14.36 -6.73
CA GLY A 180 -6.78 -14.12 -8.17
C GLY A 180 -5.58 -13.68 -9.00
N LYS A 181 -4.33 -13.96 -8.57
CA LYS A 181 -3.14 -13.84 -9.43
C LYS A 181 -2.44 -15.18 -9.60
#